data_AF-A0A820QEV3-F1
#
_entry.id   AF-A0A820QEV3-F1
#
_cell.length_a   1.000
_cell.length_b   1.000
_cell.length_c   1.000
_cell.angle_alpha   90.00
_cell.angle_beta   90.00
_cell.angle_gamma   90.00
#
_symmetry.space_group_name_H-M   'P 1'
#
loop_
_entity.id
_entity.type
_entity.pdbx_description
1 polymer ?
#
loop_
_entity_poly.entity_id
_entity_poly.type
_entity_poly.pdbx_seq_one_letter_code
_entity_poly.pdbx_strand_id
1 'polypeptide(L)' 'MAMGNNKTQCFKCNKNKITYSCAGCSKEFCLMDLTEHRQILNNELNHITNEYKKFTQTINEQRQNPYNHSLIKQID' A
#
# COMPACT_ATOMS: atom_id res chain seq x y z
N MET A 1 -16.49 19.58 13.89
CA MET A 1 -16.68 18.12 14.08
C MET A 1 -16.34 17.83 15.54
N ALA A 2 -17.29 17.33 16.32
CA ALA A 2 -17.12 17.16 17.77
C ALA A 2 -16.08 16.07 18.06
N MET A 3 -14.97 16.45 18.72
CA MET A 3 -14.02 15.51 19.30
C MET A 3 -14.67 14.93 20.56
N GLY A 4 -15.57 13.97 20.38
CA GLY A 4 -16.16 13.23 21.48
C GLY A 4 -15.08 12.38 22.14
N ASN A 5 -14.89 12.55 23.45
CA ASN A 5 -13.97 11.78 24.29
C ASN A 5 -14.48 10.34 24.48
N ASN A 6 -14.93 9.68 23.42
CA ASN A 6 -15.52 8.36 23.46
C ASN A 6 -14.38 7.34 23.48
N LYS A 7 -14.15 6.72 24.63
CA LYS A 7 -13.25 5.58 24.73
C LYS A 7 -13.89 4.41 23.99
N THR A 8 -13.42 4.14 22.78
CA THR A 8 -13.86 3.05 21.91
C THR A 8 -12.83 1.93 21.88
N GLN A 9 -13.24 0.76 21.42
CA GLN A 9 -12.36 -0.40 21.32
C GLN A 9 -11.42 -0.24 20.12
N CYS A 10 -10.10 -0.34 20.35
CA CYS A 10 -9.15 -0.38 19.25
C CYS A 10 -9.31 -1.70 18.47
N PHE A 11 -9.45 -1.61 17.14
CA PHE A 11 -9.57 -2.75 16.23
C PHE A 11 -8.38 -3.72 16.31
N LYS A 12 -7.16 -3.22 16.57
CA LYS A 12 -5.95 -4.05 16.59
C LYS A 12 -5.67 -4.71 17.93
N CYS A 13 -5.69 -3.94 19.02
CA CYS A 13 -5.31 -4.45 20.35
C CYS A 13 -6.49 -4.76 21.27
N ASN A 14 -7.74 -4.56 20.83
CA ASN A 14 -8.98 -4.82 21.60
C ASN A 14 -9.07 -4.10 22.95
N LYS A 15 -8.23 -3.10 23.21
CA LYS A 15 -8.28 -2.29 24.43
C LYS A 15 -9.22 -1.11 24.23
N ASN A 16 -10.05 -0.83 25.23
CA ASN A 16 -10.88 0.38 25.30
C ASN A 16 -10.02 1.58 25.70
N LYS A 17 -9.81 2.50 24.77
CA LYS A 17 -9.00 3.71 24.97
C LYS A 17 -9.47 4.80 24.02
N ILE A 18 -8.83 5.96 24.06
CA ILE A 18 -9.06 6.98 23.04
C ILE A 18 -8.62 6.39 21.70
N THR A 19 -9.57 6.24 20.78
CA THR A 19 -9.30 5.82 19.41
C THR A 19 -9.58 6.95 18.43
N TYR A 20 -9.06 6.76 17.23
CA TYR A 20 -9.18 7.64 16.11
C TYR A 20 -9.59 6.80 14.91
N SER A 21 -10.53 7.32 14.13
CA SER A 21 -11.01 6.66 12.93
C SER A 21 -10.00 6.79 11.80
N CYS A 22 -9.75 5.69 11.09
CA CYS A 22 -9.03 5.74 9.82
C CYS A 22 -10.04 5.98 8.68
N ALA A 23 -9.93 7.13 8.00
CA ALA A 23 -10.85 7.50 6.91
C ALA A 23 -10.85 6.51 5.73
N GLY A 24 -9.75 5.80 5.50
CA GLY A 24 -9.63 4.85 4.38
C GLY A 24 -10.28 3.50 4.61
N CYS A 25 -10.38 3.04 5.86
CA CYS A 25 -10.91 1.70 6.20
C CYS A 25 -12.04 1.72 7.23
N SER A 26 -12.46 2.90 7.70
CA SER A 26 -13.53 3.13 8.67
C SER A 26 -13.37 2.35 9.99
N LYS A 27 -12.14 1.99 10.34
CA LYS A 27 -11.80 1.28 11.59
C LYS A 27 -11.25 2.23 12.64
N GLU A 28 -11.53 1.91 13.89
CA GLU A 28 -11.07 2.65 15.06
C GLU A 28 -9.74 2.10 15.59
N PHE A 29 -8.75 2.96 15.74
CA PHE A 29 -7.42 2.59 16.24
C PHE A 29 -6.96 3.53 17.33
N CYS A 30 -6.20 3.03 18.29
CA CYS A 30 -5.44 3.95 19.14
C CYS A 30 -4.32 4.64 18.36
N LEU A 31 -3.77 5.73 18.89
CA LEU A 31 -2.75 6.52 18.20
C LEU A 31 -1.55 5.69 17.70
N MET A 32 -1.05 4.77 18.54
CA MET A 32 0.09 3.92 18.20
C MET A 32 -0.27 2.94 17.07
N ASP A 33 -1.36 2.20 17.22
CA ASP A 33 -1.83 1.23 16.21
C ASP A 33 -2.24 1.93 14.90
N LEU A 34 -2.75 3.16 14.98
CA LEU A 34 -3.10 3.97 13.80
C LEU A 34 -1.85 4.39 13.03
N THR A 35 -0.80 4.82 13.75
CA THR A 35 0.48 5.21 13.13
C THR A 35 1.10 4.02 12.42
N GLU A 36 1.17 2.87 13.09
CA GLU A 36 1.69 1.64 12.50
C GLU A 36 0.85 1.18 11.30
N HIS A 37 -0.48 1.21 11.42
CA HIS A 37 -1.39 0.90 10.32
C HIS A 37 -1.11 1.76 9.08
N ARG A 38 -0.92 3.07 9.26
CA ARG A 38 -0.61 4.00 8.16
C ARG A 38 0.78 3.73 7.57
N GLN A 39 1.77 3.37 8.38
CA GLN A 39 3.09 3.00 7.90
C GLN A 39 3.06 1.73 7.04
N ILE A 40 2.31 0.71 7.46
CA ILE A 40 2.14 -0.52 6.67
C ILE A 40 1.50 -0.19 5.32
N LEU A 41 0.39 0.57 5.31
CA LEU A 41 -0.27 0.98 4.07
C LEU A 41 0.67 1.76 3.13
N ASN A 42 1.48 2.67 3.67
CA ASN A 42 2.46 3.41 2.89
C ASN A 42 3.53 2.49 2.27
N ASN A 43 4.00 1.51 3.03
CA ASN A 43 4.99 0.54 2.53
C ASN A 43 4.40 -0.34 1.41
N GLU A 44 3.17 -0.83 1.59
CA GLU A 44 2.46 -1.60 0.56
C GLU A 44 2.26 -0.78 -0.72
N LEU A 45 1.84 0.49 -0.59
CA LEU A 45 1.67 1.38 -1.73
C LEU A 45 2.99 1.65 -2.47
N ASN A 46 4.07 1.87 -1.73
CA ASN A 46 5.41 2.05 -2.30
C ASN A 46 5.86 0.81 -3.06
N HIS A 47 5.61 -0.38 -2.50
CA HIS A 47 5.91 -1.65 -3.17
C HIS A 47 5.15 -1.77 -4.49
N ILE A 48 3.82 -1.57 -4.48
CA ILE A 48 2.99 -1.61 -5.70
C ILE A 48 3.49 -0.61 -6.74
N THR A 49 3.81 0.62 -6.31
CA THR A 49 4.31 1.68 -7.19
C THR A 49 5.64 1.29 -7.84
N ASN A 50 6.54 0.66 -7.09
CA ASN A 50 7.83 0.20 -7.60
C ASN A 50 7.66 -0.94 -8.60
N GLU A 51 6.81 -1.92 -8.31
CA GLU A 51 6.52 -3.02 -9.24
C GLU A 51 5.87 -2.51 -10.53
N TYR A 52 4.94 -1.56 -10.43
CA TYR A 52 4.35 -0.88 -11.59
C TYR A 52 5.40 -0.17 -12.46
N LYS A 53 6.36 0.53 -11.84
CA LYS A 53 7.45 1.20 -12.56
C LYS A 53 8.34 0.20 -13.28
N LYS A 54 8.75 -0.89 -12.62
CA LYS A 54 9.54 -1.97 -13.23
C LYS A 54 8.80 -2.58 -14.42
N PHE A 55 7.52 -2.91 -14.25
CA PHE A 55 6.71 -3.48 -15.31
C PHE A 55 6.62 -2.55 -16.52
N THR A 56 6.34 -1.27 -16.29
CA THR A 56 6.27 -0.26 -17.36
C THR A 56 7.62 -0.11 -18.08
N GLN A 57 8.72 -0.11 -17.32
CA GLN A 57 10.06 -0.08 -17.88
C GLN A 57 10.34 -1.30 -18.78
N THR A 58 10.05 -2.51 -18.30
CA THR A 58 10.22 -3.74 -19.09
C THR A 58 9.42 -3.70 -20.39
N ILE A 59 8.16 -3.23 -20.36
CA ILE A 59 7.33 -3.10 -21.56
C ILE A 59 7.93 -2.08 -22.53
N ASN A 60 8.43 -0.95 -22.04
CA ASN A 60 9.04 0.06 -22.89
C ASN A 60 10.36 -0.42 -23.52
N GLU A 61 11.19 -1.13 -22.77
CA GLU A 61 12.43 -1.74 -23.28
C GLU A 61 12.13 -2.77 -24.39
N GLN A 62 11.12 -3.63 -24.20
CA GLN A 62 10.68 -4.58 -25.21
C GLN A 62 10.14 -3.90 -26.47
N ARG A 63 9.38 -2.81 -26.32
CA ARG A 63 8.88 -2.02 -27.47
C ARG A 63 10.01 -1.36 -28.25
N GLN A 64 11.04 -0.87 -27.58
CA GLN A 64 12.18 -0.22 -28.23
C GLN A 64 13.12 -1.21 -28.90
N ASN A 65 13.22 -2.45 -28.41
CA ASN A 65 14.08 -3.46 -29.00
C ASN A 65 13.36 -4.81 -29.19
N PRO A 66 12.44 -4.90 -30.19
CA PRO A 66 11.62 -6.10 -30.41
C PRO A 66 12.47 -7.35 -30.68
N TYR A 67 13.58 -7.18 -31.41
CA TYR A 67 14.47 -8.26 -31.86
C TYR A 67 15.35 -8.86 -30.76
N ASN A 68 15.48 -8.21 -29.60
CA ASN A 68 16.28 -8.73 -28.49
C ASN A 68 15.50 -9.67 -27.56
N HIS A 69 14.22 -9.91 -27.87
CA HIS A 69 13.43 -10.90 -27.13
C HIS A 69 13.93 -12.32 -27.44
N SER A 70 14.10 -13.15 -26.41
CA SER A 70 14.67 -14.50 -26.55
C SER A 70 13.88 -15.40 -27.51
N LEU A 71 12.59 -15.13 -27.68
CA LEU A 71 11.73 -15.83 -28.64
C LEU A 71 12.00 -15.43 -30.09
N ILE A 72 12.40 -14.17 -30.37
CA ILE A 72 12.73 -13.73 -31.74
C ILE A 72 14.11 -14.24 -32.16
N LYS A 73 15.09 -14.25 -31.24
CA LYS A 73 16.43 -14.84 -31.50
C LYS A 73 16.43 -16.35 -31.77
N GLN A 74 15.35 -17.06 -31.47
CA GLN A 74 15.22 -18.50 -31.72
C GLN A 74 14.64 -18.82 -33.11
N ILE A 75 14.18 -17.81 -33.85
CA ILE A 75 13.55 -17.97 -35.18
C ILE A 75 14.56 -17.66 -36.30
N ASP A 76 15.67 -16.98 -36.00
CA ASP A 76 16.83 -16.80 -36.89
C ASP A 76 17.73 -18.04 -36.91
#